data_AF-A0A2V9Y5V1-F1
#
_entry.id   AF-A0A2V9Y5V1-F1
#
_cell.length_a   1.000
_cell.length_b   1.000
_cell.length_c   1.000
_cell.angle_alpha   90.00
_cell.angle_beta   90.00
_cell.angle_gamma   90.00
#
_symmetry.space_group_name_H-M   'P 1'
#
loop_
_entity.id
_entity.type
_entity.pdbx_description
1 polymer ?
#
loop_
_entity_poly.entity_id
_entity_poly.type
_entity_poly.pdbx_seq_one_letter_code
_entity_poly.pdbx_strand_id
1 'polypeptide(L)'
;MPEDSHIRLDRVLAQLLLYEHPLLTFSARAKGDGVEVIIRFKDESIPVHTYYFDLHPRDLDDPQFEWSFQRQLYDALHDYFVEMFIRTPQDRKDRQRKGM
;
A
#
# COMPACT_ATOMS: atom_id res chain seq x y z
N MET A 1 -16.68 -1.25 -18.15
CA MET A 1 -16.16 -0.77 -19.45
C MET A 1 -14.79 -0.16 -19.23
N PRO A 2 -13.87 -0.12 -20.22
CA PRO A 2 -12.52 0.46 -20.04
C PRO A 2 -12.54 1.93 -19.56
N GLU A 3 -13.63 2.63 -19.83
CA GLU A 3 -13.88 4.01 -19.39
C GLU A 3 -14.10 4.12 -17.88
N ASP A 4 -14.79 3.15 -17.26
CA ASP A 4 -15.06 3.12 -15.82
C ASP A 4 -13.77 2.91 -15.01
N SER A 5 -12.85 2.08 -15.52
CA SER A 5 -11.55 1.85 -14.87
C SER A 5 -10.67 3.10 -14.85
N HIS A 6 -10.76 3.96 -15.86
CA HIS A 6 -10.03 5.23 -15.88
C HIS A 6 -10.63 6.23 -14.89
N ILE A 7 -11.96 6.35 -14.83
CA ILE A 7 -12.63 7.24 -13.85
C ILE A 7 -12.27 6.84 -12.41
N ARG A 8 -12.29 5.54 -12.11
CA ARG A 8 -11.90 5.03 -10.78
C ARG A 8 -10.42 5.26 -10.49
N LEU A 9 -9.55 5.07 -11.47
CA LEU A 9 -8.11 5.37 -11.32
C LEU A 9 -7.89 6.85 -11.01
N ASP A 10 -8.52 7.75 -11.75
CA ASP A 10 -8.40 9.20 -11.53
C ASP A 10 -8.89 9.59 -10.14
N ARG A 11 -9.97 8.97 -9.66
CA ARG A 11 -10.48 9.17 -8.30
C ARG A 11 -9.46 8.76 -7.24
N VAL A 12 -8.80 7.62 -7.40
CA VAL A 12 -7.75 7.14 -6.48
C VAL A 12 -6.52 8.05 -6.53
N LEU A 13 -6.08 8.45 -7.72
CA LEU A 13 -4.95 9.37 -7.90
C LEU A 13 -5.24 10.72 -7.23
N ALA A 14 -6.44 11.26 -7.38
CA ALA A 14 -6.86 12.50 -6.72
C ALA A 14 -6.80 12.40 -5.19
N GLN A 15 -7.23 11.28 -4.61
CA GLN A 15 -7.10 11.05 -3.17
C GLN A 15 -5.64 10.88 -2.73
N LEU A 16 -4.82 10.15 -3.49
CA LEU A 16 -3.40 9.96 -3.18
C LEU A 16 -2.62 11.29 -3.13
N LEU A 17 -2.99 12.28 -3.96
CA LEU A 17 -2.38 13.61 -3.95
C LEU A 17 -2.58 14.38 -2.63
N LEU A 18 -3.51 13.96 -1.77
CA LEU A 18 -3.72 14.55 -0.45
C LEU A 18 -2.70 14.06 0.59
N TYR A 19 -1.90 13.05 0.25
CA TYR A 19 -0.92 12.45 1.15
C TYR A 19 0.50 12.79 0.74
N GLU A 20 1.26 13.31 1.69
CA GLU A 20 2.72 13.44 1.58
C GLU A 20 3.37 12.61 2.68
N HIS A 21 4.32 11.75 2.30
CA HIS A 21 5.08 10.96 3.25
C HIS A 21 6.59 11.20 3.07
N PRO A 22 7.37 11.40 4.15
CA PRO A 22 8.79 11.70 4.05
C PRO A 22 9.61 10.55 3.45
N LEU A 23 9.18 9.30 3.66
CA LEU A 23 9.92 8.10 3.25
C LEU A 23 9.32 7.36 2.06
N LEU A 24 8.06 7.63 1.73
CA LEU A 24 7.29 6.79 0.81
C LEU A 24 6.74 7.60 -0.36
N THR A 25 6.56 6.92 -1.47
CA THR A 25 5.86 7.41 -2.67
C THR A 25 4.64 6.52 -2.88
N PHE A 26 3.54 7.17 -3.23
CA PHE A 26 2.29 6.50 -3.55
C PHE A 26 1.99 6.68 -5.03
N SER A 27 1.57 5.61 -5.68
CA SER A 27 1.09 5.63 -7.05
C SER A 27 -0.02 4.61 -7.21
N ALA A 28 -0.75 4.65 -8.33
CA ALA A 28 -1.80 3.70 -8.62
C ALA A 28 -1.84 3.38 -10.11
N ARG A 29 -2.38 2.21 -10.46
CA ARG A 29 -2.66 1.81 -11.85
C ARG A 29 -3.99 1.08 -11.95
N ALA A 30 -4.62 1.17 -13.11
CA ALA A 30 -5.81 0.37 -13.41
C ALA A 30 -5.44 -1.13 -13.40
N LYS A 31 -6.32 -1.96 -12.82
CA LYS A 31 -6.15 -3.41 -12.75
C LYS A 31 -7.51 -4.09 -12.93
N GLY A 32 -7.80 -4.51 -14.17
CA GLY A 32 -9.14 -4.97 -14.53
C GLY A 32 -10.17 -3.85 -14.33
N ASP A 33 -11.26 -4.14 -13.61
CA ASP A 33 -12.26 -3.13 -13.26
C ASP A 33 -11.90 -2.30 -12.01
N GLY A 34 -10.86 -2.71 -11.26
CA GLY A 34 -10.40 -2.08 -10.03
C GLY A 34 -9.13 -1.26 -10.21
N VAL A 35 -8.53 -0.87 -9.08
CA VAL A 35 -7.30 -0.07 -9.03
C VAL A 35 -6.31 -0.73 -8.09
N GLU A 36 -5.05 -0.86 -8.50
CA GLU A 36 -3.97 -1.31 -7.64
C GLU A 36 -3.17 -0.09 -7.15
N VAL A 37 -3.04 0.03 -5.85
CA VAL A 37 -2.21 1.05 -5.19
C VAL A 37 -0.84 0.47 -4.94
N ILE A 38 0.18 1.29 -5.17
CA ILE A 38 1.59 0.92 -5.13
C ILE A 38 2.28 1.87 -4.14
N ILE A 39 2.89 1.31 -3.10
CA ILE A 39 3.66 2.04 -2.09
C ILE A 39 5.13 1.66 -2.22
N ARG A 40 5.99 2.64 -2.44
CA ARG A 40 7.44 2.45 -2.62
C ARG A 40 8.24 3.33 -1.69
N PHE A 41 9.36 2.81 -1.19
CA PHE A 41 10.35 3.62 -0.51
C PHE A 41 11.03 4.58 -1.50
N LYS A 42 11.23 5.83 -1.09
CA LYS A 42 11.80 6.88 -1.95
C LYS A 42 13.24 6.60 -2.35
N ASP A 43 14.03 6.09 -1.43
CA ASP A 43 15.43 5.74 -1.67
C ASP A 43 15.53 4.30 -2.19
N GLU A 44 15.66 4.15 -3.50
CA GLU A 44 15.78 2.85 -4.17
C GLU A 44 17.10 2.11 -3.82
N SER A 45 18.08 2.77 -3.19
CA SER A 45 19.29 2.09 -2.71
C SER A 45 19.04 1.19 -1.50
N ILE A 46 17.93 1.41 -0.79
CA ILE A 46 17.52 0.56 0.33
C ILE A 46 16.69 -0.61 -0.22
N PRO A 47 17.12 -1.88 -0.03
CA PRO A 47 16.47 -3.05 -0.62
C PRO A 47 15.20 -3.45 0.14
N VAL A 48 14.20 -2.57 0.12
CA VAL A 48 12.87 -2.83 0.69
C VAL A 48 11.89 -3.18 -0.43
N HIS A 49 10.96 -4.08 -0.14
CA HIS A 49 10.00 -4.54 -1.13
C HIS A 49 9.00 -3.41 -1.47
N THR A 50 8.40 -3.49 -2.66
CA THR A 50 7.26 -2.62 -3.01
C THR A 50 5.99 -3.26 -2.48
N TYR A 51 5.14 -2.48 -1.82
CA TYR A 51 3.87 -2.95 -1.28
C TYR A 51 2.74 -2.63 -2.25
N TYR A 52 1.82 -3.58 -2.42
CA TYR A 52 0.70 -3.49 -3.35
C TYR A 52 -0.59 -3.87 -2.63
N PHE A 53 -1.66 -3.14 -2.89
CA PHE A 53 -3.00 -3.58 -2.52
C PHE A 53 -4.03 -3.18 -3.56
N ASP A 54 -5.08 -3.99 -3.66
CA ASP A 54 -6.14 -3.82 -4.65
C ASP A 54 -7.36 -3.13 -4.03
N LEU A 55 -7.95 -2.22 -4.79
CA LEU A 55 -9.22 -1.58 -4.52
C LEU A 55 -10.28 -2.18 -5.45
N HIS A 56 -11.32 -2.76 -4.84
CA HIS A 56 -12.39 -3.38 -5.59
C HIS A 56 -13.35 -2.31 -6.14
N PRO A 57 -13.93 -2.49 -7.35
CA PRO A 57 -14.91 -1.58 -7.94
C PRO A 57 -15.99 -1.08 -6.98
N ARG A 58 -16.50 -1.99 -6.14
CA ARG A 58 -17.57 -1.69 -5.17
C ARG A 58 -17.14 -0.64 -4.13
N ASP A 59 -15.91 -0.71 -3.65
CA ASP A 59 -15.40 0.22 -2.64
C ASP A 59 -15.08 1.58 -3.28
N LEU A 60 -14.64 1.56 -4.55
CA LEU A 60 -14.34 2.74 -5.36
C LEU A 60 -15.60 3.54 -5.74
N ASP A 61 -16.72 2.85 -5.92
CA ASP A 61 -18.01 3.44 -6.26
C ASP A 61 -18.80 3.88 -5.01
N ASP A 62 -18.31 3.55 -3.81
CA ASP A 62 -19.00 3.85 -2.54
C ASP A 62 -18.97 5.36 -2.22
N PRO A 63 -20.08 5.95 -1.73
CA PRO A 63 -20.11 7.35 -1.28
C PRO A 63 -19.11 7.68 -0.17
N GLN A 64 -18.75 6.71 0.67
CA GLN A 64 -17.78 6.83 1.77
C GLN A 64 -16.35 6.47 1.35
N PHE A 65 -16.08 6.37 0.04
CA PHE A 65 -14.77 5.99 -0.52
C PHE A 65 -13.58 6.70 0.15
N GLU A 66 -13.67 8.01 0.39
CA GLU A 66 -12.53 8.77 0.94
C GLU A 66 -12.12 8.26 2.33
N TRP A 67 -13.12 7.96 3.17
CA TRP A 67 -12.89 7.45 4.52
C TRP A 67 -12.42 6.00 4.52
N SER A 68 -13.05 5.14 3.69
CA SER A 68 -12.63 3.73 3.57
C SER A 68 -11.23 3.61 2.98
N PHE A 69 -10.91 4.44 1.98
CA PHE A 69 -9.59 4.53 1.37
C PHE A 69 -8.53 4.97 2.38
N GLN A 70 -8.79 6.02 3.17
CA GLN A 70 -7.86 6.46 4.21
C GLN A 70 -7.56 5.34 5.21
N ARG A 71 -8.60 4.63 5.67
CA ARG A 71 -8.44 3.50 6.59
C ARG A 71 -7.59 2.40 5.95
N GLN A 72 -7.90 2.01 4.72
CA GLN A 72 -7.17 0.96 4.02
C GLN A 72 -5.71 1.35 3.75
N LEU A 73 -5.43 2.61 3.42
CA LEU A 73 -4.08 3.12 3.25
C LEU A 73 -3.30 3.06 4.58
N TYR A 74 -3.93 3.39 5.71
CA TYR A 74 -3.28 3.34 7.02
C TYR A 74 -3.02 1.90 7.48
N ASP A 75 -3.97 1.00 7.24
CA ASP A 75 -3.79 -0.43 7.52
C ASP A 75 -2.64 -0.99 6.65
N ALA A 76 -2.60 -0.65 5.36
CA ALA A 76 -1.51 -1.03 4.46
C ALA A 76 -0.14 -0.48 4.90
N LEU A 77 -0.08 0.76 5.38
CA LEU A 77 1.15 1.35 5.92
C LEU A 77 1.62 0.63 7.18
N HIS A 78 0.69 0.33 8.08
CA HIS A 78 0.99 -0.42 9.30
C HIS A 78 1.62 -1.78 8.94
N ASP A 79 0.97 -2.54 8.07
CA ASP A 79 1.45 -3.86 7.66
C ASP A 79 2.80 -3.76 6.96
N TYR A 80 2.96 -2.80 6.03
CA TYR A 80 4.22 -2.55 5.35
C TYR A 80 5.38 -2.28 6.32
N PHE A 81 5.20 -1.40 7.31
CA PHE A 81 6.25 -1.12 8.30
C PHE A 81 6.54 -2.31 9.22
N VAL A 82 5.52 -3.11 9.55
CA VAL A 82 5.71 -4.34 10.33
C VAL A 82 6.49 -5.38 9.53
N GLU A 83 6.23 -5.53 8.23
CA GLU A 83 6.97 -6.46 7.36
C GLU A 83 8.43 -6.06 7.17
N MET A 84 8.77 -4.79 7.34
CA MET A 84 10.15 -4.29 7.25
C MET A 84 11.06 -4.72 8.42
N PHE A 85 10.54 -5.37 9.47
CA PHE A 85 11.38 -5.89 10.55
C PHE A 85 12.34 -6.99 10.05
N ILE A 86 13.62 -6.66 9.93
CA ILE A 86 14.70 -7.64 9.66
C ILE A 86 14.98 -8.58 10.84
N ARG A 87 14.39 -8.29 12.00
CA ARG A 87 14.55 -9.03 13.25
C ARG A 87 13.27 -8.90 14.06
N THR A 88 12.69 -10.02 14.46
CA THR A 88 11.52 -10.05 15.35
C THR A 88 11.85 -10.77 16.67
N PRO A 89 11.04 -10.59 17.73
CA PRO A 89 11.19 -11.36 18.96
C PRO A 89 11.07 -12.89 18.76
N GLN A 90 10.37 -13.33 17.71
CA GLN A 90 10.21 -14.75 17.39
C GLN A 90 11.54 -15.39 16.97
N ASP A 91 12.39 -14.64 16.25
CA ASP A 91 13.73 -15.08 15.86
C ASP A 91 14.66 -15.36 17.05
N ARG A 92 14.34 -14.82 18.24
CA ARG A 92 15.20 -14.95 19.43
C ARG A 92 15.47 -16.40 19.78
N LYS A 93 14.45 -17.27 19.71
CA LYS A 93 14.58 -18.70 20.02
C LYS A 93 15.39 -19.44 18.96
N ASP A 94 15.22 -19.06 17.70
CA ASP A 94 15.95 -19.66 16.58
C ASP A 94 17.42 -19.26 16.54
N ARG A 95 17.75 -18.01 16.94
CA ARG A 95 19.15 -17.57 17.09
C ARG A 95 19.84 -18.20 18.30
N GLN A 96 19.15 -18.30 19.43
CA GLN A 96 19.67 -19.03 20.61
C GLN A 96 19.97 -20.50 20.28
N ARG A 97 19.17 -21.15 19.43
CA ARG A 97 19.44 -22.51 18.94
C ARG A 97 20.60 -22.58 17.94
N LYS A 98 20.85 -21.52 17.17
CA LYS A 98 21.93 -21.43 16.16
C LYS A 98 23.25 -20.89 16.72
N GLY A 99 23.33 -20.58 18.02
CA GLY A 99 24.57 -20.11 18.67
C GLY A 99 25.00 -18.69 18.26
N MET A 100 24.05 -17.86 17.82
CA MET A 100 24.24 -16.43 17.51
C MET A 100 23.75 -15.54 18.65
#